data_AF-A0A9W7AU69-F1
#
_entry.id   AF-A0A9W7AU69-F1
#
_cell.length_a   1.000
_cell.length_b   1.000
_cell.length_c   1.000
_cell.angle_alpha   90.00
_cell.angle_beta   90.00
_cell.angle_gamma   90.00
#
_symmetry.space_group_name_H-M   'P 1'
#
loop_
_entity.id
_entity.type
_entity.pdbx_description
1 polymer ?
#
loop_
_entity_poly.entity_id
_entity_poly.type
_entity_poly.pdbx_seq_one_letter_code
_entity_poly.pdbx_strand_id
1 'polypeptide(L)'
;MQKREIASNSQITVSLFDSVFPPTIKVVLDIPAPIEYVEYYVDPDHWSETQHIQDPFFANWEVLHDLGPISSKSSTLSSPSPPVSTLIGRRTTKRLLTFGRRDLIFACFKESLPSLNSTRFAALSIDHPSHPPVDPDTPYTRAFQDLMITATSTSTSVTRVECLMKVDLGGNIPKWIFKKTVGQTGLMAFKAISKKAVESFKRGRMVTK
;
A
#
# COMPACT_ATOMS: atom_id res chain seq x y z
N MET A 1 -21.12 -12.70 -5.47
CA MET A 1 -20.26 -11.53 -5.17
C MET A 1 -20.32 -10.58 -6.36
N GLN A 2 -20.83 -9.35 -6.21
CA GLN A 2 -21.00 -8.43 -7.34
C GLN A 2 -19.70 -7.64 -7.55
N LYS A 3 -18.99 -7.91 -8.65
CA LYS A 3 -17.81 -7.17 -9.11
C LYS A 3 -18.29 -5.94 -9.88
N ARG A 4 -17.85 -4.76 -9.50
CA ARG A 4 -18.06 -3.53 -10.28
C ARG A 4 -16.73 -2.97 -10.73
N GLU A 5 -16.59 -2.77 -12.04
CA GLU A 5 -15.46 -2.06 -12.61
C GLU A 5 -15.68 -0.56 -12.44
N ILE A 6 -14.76 0.13 -11.76
CA ILE A 6 -14.86 1.57 -11.47
C ILE A 6 -14.13 2.39 -12.54
N ALA A 7 -12.98 1.87 -12.99
CA ALA A 7 -12.16 2.49 -14.00
C ALA A 7 -11.37 1.41 -14.72
N SER A 8 -11.33 1.53 -16.05
CA SER A 8 -10.46 0.72 -16.89
C SER A 8 -9.95 1.57 -18.04
N ASN A 9 -8.65 1.46 -18.28
CA ASN A 9 -8.01 1.83 -19.53
C ASN A 9 -7.04 0.70 -19.89
N SER A 10 -6.31 0.84 -21.01
CA SER A 10 -5.40 -0.20 -21.49
C SER A 10 -4.29 -0.62 -20.50
N GLN A 11 -4.12 0.08 -19.37
CA GLN A 11 -3.02 -0.14 -18.43
C GLN A 11 -3.45 -0.38 -16.98
N ILE A 12 -4.67 0.02 -16.56
CA ILE A 12 -5.12 -0.06 -15.16
C ILE A 12 -6.55 -0.58 -15.12
N THR A 13 -6.79 -1.61 -14.33
CA THR A 13 -8.12 -2.12 -13.97
C THR A 13 -8.38 -1.91 -12.49
N VAL A 14 -9.48 -1.24 -12.14
CA VAL A 14 -9.93 -1.10 -10.74
C VAL A 14 -11.28 -1.79 -10.56
N SER A 15 -11.29 -2.81 -9.70
CA SER A 15 -12.48 -3.57 -9.33
C SER A 15 -12.88 -3.27 -7.88
N LEU A 16 -14.17 -3.04 -7.65
CA LEU A 16 -14.75 -2.91 -6.33
C LEU A 16 -15.62 -4.13 -6.03
N PHE A 17 -15.42 -4.71 -4.85
CA PHE A 17 -16.19 -5.82 -4.33
C PHE A 17 -17.03 -5.32 -3.14
N ASP A 18 -18.29 -5.01 -3.44
CA ASP A 18 -19.20 -4.27 -2.56
C ASP A 18 -20.02 -5.15 -1.60
N SER A 19 -19.80 -6.46 -1.60
CA SER A 19 -20.61 -7.41 -0.82
C SER A 19 -20.34 -7.40 0.68
N VAL A 20 -19.26 -6.74 1.14
CA VAL A 20 -18.88 -6.60 2.55
C VAL A 20 -18.38 -5.17 2.78
N PHE A 21 -18.77 -4.52 3.88
CA PHE A 21 -18.23 -3.22 4.27
C PHE A 21 -17.14 -3.38 5.35
N PRO A 22 -16.02 -2.64 5.26
CA PRO A 22 -15.65 -1.77 4.15
C PRO A 22 -15.33 -2.54 2.86
N PRO A 23 -15.58 -1.93 1.69
CA PRO A 23 -15.45 -2.63 0.42
C PRO A 23 -13.99 -2.96 0.11
N THR A 24 -13.79 -4.09 -0.57
CA THR A 24 -12.47 -4.48 -1.05
C THR A 24 -12.24 -3.89 -2.43
N ILE A 25 -11.07 -3.29 -2.64
CA ILE A 25 -10.62 -2.71 -3.90
C ILE A 25 -9.49 -3.59 -4.43
N LYS A 26 -9.62 -4.05 -5.67
CA LYS A 26 -8.50 -4.66 -6.42
C LYS A 26 -8.06 -3.71 -7.51
N VAL A 27 -6.78 -3.38 -7.53
CA VAL A 27 -6.12 -2.65 -8.61
C VAL A 27 -5.17 -3.62 -9.32
N VAL A 28 -5.21 -3.66 -10.64
CA VAL A 28 -4.22 -4.36 -11.47
C VAL A 28 -3.70 -3.38 -12.49
N LEU A 29 -2.39 -3.24 -12.60
CA LEU A 29 -1.78 -2.43 -13.64
C LEU A 29 -0.46 -2.99 -14.18
N ASP A 30 -0.18 -2.70 -15.44
CA ASP A 30 1.13 -2.96 -16.04
C ASP A 30 1.91 -1.65 -16.15
N ILE A 31 3.06 -1.57 -15.49
CA ILE A 31 3.93 -0.40 -15.47
C ILE A 31 5.11 -0.67 -16.40
N PRO A 32 5.38 0.19 -17.41
CA PRO A 32 6.51 0.04 -18.31
C PRO A 32 7.81 0.52 -17.66
N ALA A 33 8.17 -0.11 -16.54
CA ALA A 33 9.43 0.04 -15.84
C ALA A 33 9.86 -1.33 -15.25
N PRO A 34 11.17 -1.59 -15.13
CA PRO A 34 11.69 -2.73 -14.40
C PRO A 34 11.22 -2.77 -12.94
N ILE A 35 11.27 -3.95 -12.33
CA ILE A 35 10.64 -4.20 -11.02
C ILE A 35 11.26 -3.37 -9.91
N GLU A 36 12.57 -3.14 -9.94
CA GLU A 36 13.31 -2.36 -8.95
C GLU A 36 12.83 -0.90 -8.88
N TYR A 37 12.42 -0.33 -10.02
CA TYR A 37 11.85 1.03 -10.07
C TYR A 37 10.44 1.08 -9.53
N VAL A 38 9.68 -0.01 -9.64
CA VAL A 38 8.30 -0.09 -9.14
C VAL A 38 8.30 -0.39 -7.64
N GLU A 39 9.11 -1.36 -7.22
CA GLU A 39 9.29 -1.75 -5.82
C GLU A 39 9.63 -0.56 -4.95
N TYR A 40 10.56 0.30 -5.38
CA TYR A 40 10.94 1.50 -4.64
C TYR A 40 9.74 2.36 -4.21
N TYR A 41 8.69 2.46 -5.01
CA TYR A 41 7.50 3.24 -4.63
C TYR A 41 6.52 2.45 -3.76
N VAL A 42 6.38 1.14 -3.94
CA VAL A 42 5.39 0.36 -3.16
C VAL A 42 5.94 -0.11 -1.81
N ASP A 43 7.25 -0.16 -1.65
CA ASP A 43 7.95 -0.68 -0.48
C ASP A 43 7.81 0.24 0.76
N PRO A 44 7.30 -0.27 1.89
CA PRO A 44 7.21 0.45 3.16
C PRO A 44 8.51 1.09 3.65
N ASP A 45 9.67 0.50 3.33
CA ASP A 45 10.98 1.02 3.72
C ASP A 45 11.24 2.41 3.10
N HIS A 46 10.58 2.71 1.97
CA HIS A 46 10.71 3.98 1.25
C HIS A 46 9.50 4.89 1.42
N TRP A 47 8.52 4.57 2.27
CA TRP A 47 7.27 5.34 2.37
C TRP A 47 7.45 6.76 2.90
N SER A 48 8.45 7.02 3.75
CA SER A 48 8.82 8.38 4.17
C SER A 48 9.18 9.27 2.97
N GLU A 49 9.79 8.69 1.94
CA GLU A 49 10.24 9.34 0.72
C GLU A 49 9.17 9.34 -0.36
N THR A 50 8.34 8.30 -0.46
CA THR A 50 7.49 8.08 -1.65
C THR A 50 6.00 8.28 -1.41
N GLN A 51 5.48 8.16 -0.19
CA GLN A 51 4.02 8.20 0.03
C GLN A 51 3.38 9.54 -0.33
N HIS A 52 4.10 10.65 -0.16
CA HIS A 52 3.60 11.98 -0.54
C HIS A 52 3.31 12.12 -2.05
N ILE A 53 3.88 11.25 -2.89
CA ILE A 53 3.61 11.17 -4.33
C ILE A 53 2.27 10.47 -4.59
N GLN A 54 1.95 9.46 -3.76
CA GLN A 54 0.83 8.54 -3.96
C GLN A 54 -0.45 9.07 -3.32
N ASP A 55 -0.32 9.65 -2.14
CA ASP A 55 -1.44 10.13 -1.36
C ASP A 55 -1.29 11.64 -1.11
N PRO A 56 -2.14 12.48 -1.72
CA PRO A 56 -2.11 13.93 -1.49
C PRO A 56 -2.39 14.30 -0.02
N PHE A 57 -3.04 13.40 0.72
CA PHE A 57 -3.33 13.55 2.13
C PHE A 57 -2.24 12.98 3.03
N PHE A 58 -1.15 12.41 2.50
CA PHE A 58 -0.03 11.98 3.33
C PHE A 58 0.56 13.17 4.11
N ALA A 59 0.75 12.98 5.43
CA ALA A 59 1.44 13.94 6.29
C ALA A 59 2.79 13.42 6.77
N ASN A 60 2.82 12.22 7.36
CA ASN A 60 4.05 11.65 7.89
C ASN A 60 4.03 10.11 7.88
N TRP A 61 5.24 9.53 7.83
CA TRP A 61 5.52 8.12 8.10
C TRP A 61 6.55 8.06 9.22
N GLU A 62 6.24 7.30 10.26
CA GLU A 62 7.10 7.09 11.43
C GLU A 62 7.31 5.60 11.60
N VAL A 63 8.58 5.17 11.63
CA VAL A 63 8.93 3.78 11.94
C VAL A 63 8.90 3.62 13.46
N LEU A 64 8.03 2.76 13.97
CA LEU A 64 7.89 2.47 15.40
C LEU A 64 8.82 1.34 15.82
N HIS A 65 8.86 0.26 15.02
CA HIS A 65 9.74 -0.87 15.22
C HIS A 65 10.25 -1.40 13.89
N ASP A 66 11.54 -1.64 13.80
CA ASP A 66 12.14 -2.44 12.72
C ASP A 66 12.53 -3.79 13.29
N LEU A 67 11.84 -4.86 12.86
CA LEU A 67 12.09 -6.21 13.33
C LEU A 67 13.06 -6.96 12.40
N GLY A 68 13.47 -6.34 11.29
CA GLY A 68 14.36 -6.92 10.31
C GLY A 68 13.81 -8.19 9.63
N PRO A 69 14.69 -8.96 8.96
CA PRO A 69 14.31 -10.22 8.32
C PRO A 69 14.07 -11.32 9.35
N ILE A 70 12.84 -11.84 9.38
CA ILE A 70 12.46 -13.02 10.16
C ILE A 70 12.59 -14.23 9.26
N SER A 71 13.61 -15.06 9.49
CA SER A 71 13.73 -16.37 8.84
C SER A 71 12.92 -17.39 9.64
N SER A 72 11.94 -18.03 9.01
CA SER A 72 11.27 -19.17 9.64
C SER A 72 12.24 -20.35 9.70
N LYS A 73 12.71 -20.68 10.90
CA LYS A 73 13.39 -21.95 11.17
C LYS A 73 12.36 -23.09 11.11
N SER A 74 11.87 -23.44 9.92
CA SER A 74 11.05 -24.65 9.76
C SER A 74 11.98 -25.86 9.68
N SER A 75 11.88 -26.73 10.68
CA SER A 75 12.76 -27.89 10.90
C SER A 75 12.37 -29.14 10.10
N THR A 76 11.45 -29.08 9.13
CA THR A 76 10.92 -30.31 8.49
C THR A 76 10.59 -30.25 6.99
N LEU A 77 10.90 -29.17 6.26
CA LEU A 77 10.75 -29.15 4.78
C LEU A 77 12.00 -28.65 4.06
N SER A 78 12.32 -29.33 2.96
CA SER A 78 13.59 -29.37 2.23
C SER A 78 13.99 -28.11 1.44
N SER A 79 13.50 -26.92 1.80
CA SER A 79 14.02 -25.66 1.28
C SER A 79 13.76 -24.53 2.26
N PRO A 80 14.78 -23.74 2.64
CA PRO A 80 14.58 -22.56 3.47
C PRO A 80 13.67 -21.58 2.72
N SER A 81 12.58 -21.17 3.33
CA SER A 81 11.75 -20.09 2.80
C SER A 81 12.56 -18.78 2.81
N PRO A 82 12.33 -17.89 1.83
CA PRO A 82 12.96 -16.58 1.83
C PRO A 82 12.61 -15.84 3.13
N PRO A 83 13.55 -15.04 3.68
CA PRO A 83 13.28 -14.26 4.87
C PRO A 83 12.19 -13.22 4.58
N VAL A 84 11.32 -12.98 5.56
CA VAL A 84 10.30 -11.94 5.49
C VAL A 84 10.78 -10.75 6.32
N SER A 85 11.03 -9.59 5.70
CA SER A 85 11.31 -8.38 6.47
C SER A 85 10.03 -7.83 7.07
N THR A 86 10.10 -7.43 8.34
CA THR A 86 8.93 -6.96 9.09
C THR A 86 9.23 -5.60 9.72
N LEU A 87 8.33 -4.65 9.51
CA LEU A 87 8.42 -3.30 10.06
C LEU A 87 7.05 -2.89 10.61
N ILE A 88 7.04 -2.23 11.77
CA ILE A 88 5.85 -1.59 12.32
C ILE A 88 6.01 -0.09 12.14
N GLY A 89 5.02 0.53 11.50
CA GLY A 89 5.06 1.97 11.24
C GLY A 89 3.70 2.63 11.38
N ARG A 90 3.75 3.93 11.68
CA ARG A 90 2.58 4.80 11.79
C ARG A 90 2.54 5.77 10.62
N ARG A 91 1.43 5.74 9.87
CA ARG A 91 1.12 6.73 8.84
C ARG A 91 0.13 7.74 9.40
N THR A 92 0.39 9.02 9.21
CA THR A 92 -0.57 10.09 9.53
C THR A 92 -0.99 10.83 8.26
N THR A 93 -2.19 11.38 8.30
CA THR A 93 -2.78 12.13 7.19
C THR A 93 -2.98 13.60 7.55
N LYS A 94 -2.88 14.46 6.54
CA LYS A 94 -3.46 15.80 6.53
C LYS A 94 -4.98 15.67 6.70
N ARG A 95 -5.64 16.79 7.01
CA ARG A 95 -7.09 16.82 7.19
C ARG A 95 -7.81 16.32 5.92
N LEU A 96 -8.57 15.24 6.00
CA LEU A 96 -9.41 14.77 4.87
C LEU A 96 -10.70 15.60 4.86
N LEU A 97 -10.70 16.70 4.10
CA LEU A 97 -11.85 17.58 3.93
C LEU A 97 -12.46 17.98 5.29
N THR A 98 -13.74 17.67 5.53
CA THR A 98 -14.46 17.98 6.76
C THR A 98 -14.29 16.96 7.88
N PHE A 99 -13.67 15.81 7.61
CA PHE A 99 -13.72 14.63 8.50
C PHE A 99 -12.52 14.48 9.45
N GLY A 100 -11.67 15.51 9.59
CA GLY A 100 -10.56 15.51 10.54
C GLY A 100 -9.27 14.86 10.02
N ARG A 101 -8.32 14.53 10.90
CA ARG A 101 -7.04 13.89 10.57
C ARG A 101 -7.06 12.42 10.99
N ARG A 102 -6.38 11.54 10.26
CA ARG A 102 -6.32 10.09 10.53
C ARG A 102 -4.90 9.66 10.80
N ASP A 103 -4.77 8.72 11.73
CA ASP A 103 -3.57 7.89 11.86
C ASP A 103 -3.91 6.43 11.57
N LEU A 104 -2.91 5.71 11.08
CA LEU A 104 -2.96 4.29 10.76
C LEU A 104 -1.68 3.67 11.29
N ILE A 105 -1.77 2.48 11.87
CA ILE A 105 -0.62 1.73 12.35
C ILE A 105 -0.61 0.40 11.64
N PHE A 106 0.52 0.07 11.04
CA PHE A 106 0.69 -1.10 10.22
C PHE A 106 1.75 -2.02 10.78
N ALA A 107 1.49 -3.33 10.75
CA ALA A 107 2.54 -4.31 10.56
C ALA A 107 2.74 -4.50 9.05
N CYS A 108 3.92 -4.16 8.57
CA CYS A 108 4.36 -4.28 7.19
C CYS A 108 5.24 -5.52 7.04
N PHE A 109 4.99 -6.31 6.01
CA PHE A 109 5.72 -7.51 5.66
C PHE A 109 6.17 -7.42 4.21
N LYS A 110 7.41 -7.78 3.95
CA LYS A 110 7.96 -7.87 2.59
C LYS A 110 8.60 -9.24 2.39
N GLU A 111 8.21 -9.87 1.31
CA GLU A 111 8.66 -11.21 0.91
C GLU A 111 9.10 -11.15 -0.56
N SER A 112 10.34 -11.56 -0.83
CA SER A 112 10.81 -11.79 -2.20
C SER A 112 10.43 -13.21 -2.63
N LEU A 113 9.90 -13.36 -3.84
CA LEU A 113 9.43 -14.62 -4.42
C LEU A 113 10.21 -14.88 -5.73
N PRO A 114 11.46 -15.39 -5.66
CA PRO A 114 12.34 -15.50 -6.83
C PRO A 114 11.78 -16.40 -7.93
N SER A 115 11.10 -17.50 -7.55
CA SER A 115 10.48 -18.44 -8.50
C SER A 115 9.40 -17.81 -9.38
N LEU A 116 8.85 -16.67 -8.95
CA LEU A 116 7.82 -15.92 -9.65
C LEU A 116 8.35 -14.58 -10.19
N ASN A 117 9.64 -14.29 -10.04
CA ASN A 117 10.24 -12.98 -10.34
C ASN A 117 9.40 -11.82 -9.79
N SER A 118 9.03 -11.94 -8.52
CA SER A 118 8.08 -11.04 -7.87
C SER A 118 8.47 -10.72 -6.44
N THR A 119 7.95 -9.59 -5.96
CA THR A 119 8.01 -9.21 -4.55
C THR A 119 6.59 -8.91 -4.07
N ARG A 120 6.30 -9.38 -2.86
CA ARG A 120 5.03 -9.17 -2.19
C ARG A 120 5.24 -8.27 -0.98
N PHE A 121 4.36 -7.30 -0.85
CA PHE A 121 4.24 -6.42 0.30
C PHE A 121 2.85 -6.60 0.90
N ALA A 122 2.77 -6.75 2.22
CA ALA A 122 1.51 -6.70 2.94
C ALA A 122 1.62 -5.66 4.04
N ALA A 123 0.60 -4.82 4.21
CA ALA A 123 0.49 -3.96 5.37
C ALA A 123 -0.87 -4.20 6.02
N LEU A 124 -0.85 -4.63 7.27
CA LEU A 124 -2.02 -4.99 8.05
C LEU A 124 -2.18 -4.01 9.20
N SER A 125 -3.40 -3.54 9.42
CA SER A 125 -3.66 -2.68 10.56
C SER A 125 -3.52 -3.43 11.87
N ILE A 126 -2.80 -2.85 12.82
CA ILE A 126 -2.58 -3.42 14.16
C ILE A 126 -2.90 -2.41 15.25
N ASP A 127 -3.18 -2.93 16.44
CA ASP A 127 -3.14 -2.13 17.66
C ASP A 127 -1.70 -2.00 18.16
N HIS A 128 -1.37 -0.82 18.71
CA HIS A 128 -0.06 -0.55 19.27
C HIS A 128 -0.20 0.13 20.63
N PRO A 129 0.44 -0.39 21.70
CA PRO A 129 0.24 0.14 23.06
C PRO A 129 0.56 1.63 23.21
N SER A 130 1.64 2.11 22.56
CA SER A 130 2.04 3.52 22.63
C SER A 130 1.17 4.47 21.79
N HIS A 131 0.22 3.94 21.03
CA HIS A 131 -0.67 4.72 20.16
C HIS A 131 -2.07 4.09 20.16
N PRO A 132 -2.82 4.24 21.26
CA PRO A 132 -4.16 3.69 21.36
C PRO A 132 -5.10 4.30 20.31
N PRO A 133 -6.16 3.58 19.86
CA PRO A 133 -7.11 4.09 18.87
C PRO A 133 -7.86 5.36 19.30
N VAL A 134 -8.05 5.52 20.61
CA VAL A 134 -8.58 6.73 21.24
C VAL A 134 -7.47 7.31 22.09
N ASP A 135 -6.85 8.35 21.57
CA ASP A 135 -5.79 9.09 22.26
C ASP A 135 -6.28 10.52 22.48
N PRO A 136 -6.61 10.92 23.73
CA PRO A 136 -7.14 12.25 24.03
C PRO A 136 -6.14 13.37 23.73
N ASP A 137 -4.84 13.04 23.65
CA ASP A 137 -3.77 14.01 23.43
C ASP A 137 -3.50 14.25 21.94
N THR A 138 -4.19 13.53 21.05
CA THR A 138 -4.01 13.69 19.60
C THR A 138 -5.32 14.00 18.86
N PRO A 139 -5.28 14.86 17.82
CA PRO A 139 -6.45 15.20 17.02
C PRO A 139 -6.75 14.15 15.93
N TYR A 140 -6.22 12.94 16.07
CA TYR A 140 -6.31 11.89 15.04
C TYR A 140 -7.43 10.90 15.39
N THR A 141 -8.21 10.54 14.37
CA THR A 141 -9.12 9.38 14.42
C THR A 141 -8.39 8.19 13.82
N ARG A 142 -8.34 7.06 14.54
CA ARG A 142 -7.77 5.81 14.02
C ARG A 142 -8.54 5.33 12.78
N ALA A 143 -7.81 5.18 11.68
CA ALA A 143 -8.26 4.50 10.48
C ALA A 143 -7.58 3.14 10.35
N PHE A 144 -8.25 2.23 9.65
CA PHE A 144 -7.77 0.90 9.36
C PHE A 144 -7.57 0.76 7.85
N GLN A 145 -6.44 0.23 7.45
CA GLN A 145 -6.17 -0.18 6.09
C GLN A 145 -5.41 -1.50 6.11
N ASP A 146 -5.94 -2.48 5.38
CA ASP A 146 -5.23 -3.70 5.06
C ASP A 146 -4.96 -3.68 3.56
N LEU A 147 -3.73 -3.94 3.16
CA LEU A 147 -3.37 -4.04 1.77
C LEU A 147 -2.35 -5.15 1.52
N MET A 148 -2.43 -5.73 0.35
CA MET A 148 -1.43 -6.62 -0.21
C MET A 148 -1.10 -6.14 -1.63
N ILE A 149 0.18 -5.96 -1.92
CA ILE A 149 0.69 -5.58 -3.24
C ILE A 149 1.63 -6.68 -3.70
N THR A 150 1.42 -7.20 -4.89
CA THR A 150 2.36 -8.08 -5.58
C THR A 150 2.89 -7.32 -6.81
N ALA A 151 4.19 -7.12 -6.88
CA ALA A 151 4.89 -6.63 -8.05
C ALA A 151 5.58 -7.82 -8.73
N THR A 152 5.26 -8.08 -10.00
CA THR A 152 5.77 -9.22 -10.77
C THR A 152 6.39 -8.70 -12.07
N SER A 153 7.67 -8.98 -12.30
CA SER A 153 8.29 -8.66 -13.59
C SER A 153 7.73 -9.60 -14.66
N THR A 154 7.10 -9.00 -15.67
CA THR A 154 6.54 -9.71 -16.84
C THR A 154 7.51 -9.71 -18.01
N SER A 155 8.43 -8.75 -18.03
CA SER A 155 9.58 -8.66 -18.93
C SER A 155 10.67 -7.81 -18.25
N THR A 156 11.80 -7.62 -18.94
CA THR A 156 12.90 -6.77 -18.45
C THR A 156 12.52 -5.29 -18.28
N SER A 157 11.41 -4.83 -18.88
CA SER A 157 11.00 -3.43 -18.87
C SER A 157 9.54 -3.22 -18.48
N VAL A 158 8.85 -4.27 -18.04
CA VAL A 158 7.43 -4.19 -17.64
C VAL A 158 7.18 -4.99 -16.37
N THR A 159 6.58 -4.32 -15.40
CA THR A 159 6.19 -4.88 -14.11
C THR A 159 4.68 -4.81 -13.94
N ARG A 160 4.05 -5.96 -13.67
CA ARG A 160 2.65 -6.05 -13.27
C ARG A 160 2.53 -5.81 -11.78
N VAL A 161 1.66 -4.89 -11.39
CA VAL A 161 1.31 -4.62 -10.00
C VAL A 161 -0.13 -5.04 -9.76
N GLU A 162 -0.33 -5.94 -8.81
CA GLU A 162 -1.65 -6.27 -8.28
C GLU A 162 -1.74 -5.80 -6.84
N CYS A 163 -2.70 -4.93 -6.54
CA CYS A 163 -3.00 -4.50 -5.19
C CYS A 163 -4.40 -4.93 -4.79
N LEU A 164 -4.53 -5.57 -3.64
CA LEU A 164 -5.79 -5.79 -2.95
C LEU A 164 -5.78 -4.94 -1.70
N MET A 165 -6.79 -4.10 -1.49
CA MET A 165 -6.88 -3.26 -0.30
C MET A 165 -8.29 -3.20 0.27
N LYS A 166 -8.36 -3.02 1.58
CA LYS A 166 -9.57 -2.73 2.35
C LYS A 166 -9.26 -1.55 3.25
N VAL A 167 -10.14 -0.56 3.28
CA VAL A 167 -9.91 0.68 4.03
C VAL A 167 -11.15 1.00 4.85
N ASP A 168 -10.98 1.30 6.12
CA ASP A 168 -11.94 1.99 6.97
C ASP A 168 -11.31 3.30 7.44
N LEU A 169 -11.90 4.43 7.10
CA LEU A 169 -11.35 5.74 7.51
C LEU A 169 -11.74 6.12 8.95
N GLY A 170 -12.49 5.26 9.64
CA GLY A 170 -13.02 5.49 10.98
C GLY A 170 -14.07 6.60 11.02
N GLY A 171 -14.71 6.72 12.19
CA GLY A 171 -15.73 7.74 12.46
C GLY A 171 -17.00 7.61 11.62
N ASN A 172 -17.87 8.62 11.71
CA ASN A 172 -19.19 8.62 11.08
C ASN A 172 -19.15 9.17 9.64
N ILE A 173 -18.35 8.57 8.76
CA ILE A 173 -18.24 8.98 7.36
C ILE A 173 -19.36 8.30 6.54
N PRO A 174 -20.20 9.07 5.82
CA PRO A 174 -21.21 8.47 4.95
C PRO A 174 -20.58 7.56 3.89
N LYS A 175 -21.12 6.34 3.74
CA LYS A 175 -20.61 5.32 2.80
C LYS A 175 -20.46 5.85 1.36
N TRP A 176 -21.34 6.73 0.91
CA TRP A 176 -21.29 7.29 -0.44
C TRP A 176 -20.07 8.22 -0.65
N ILE A 177 -19.66 8.97 0.38
CA ILE A 177 -18.46 9.82 0.35
C ILE A 177 -17.24 8.92 0.33
N PHE A 178 -17.22 7.91 1.21
CA PHE A 178 -16.15 6.93 1.27
C PHE A 178 -15.89 6.28 -0.11
N LYS A 179 -16.95 5.77 -0.76
CA LYS A 179 -16.83 5.10 -2.06
C LYS A 179 -16.27 6.01 -3.16
N LYS A 180 -16.72 7.27 -3.20
CA LYS A 180 -16.22 8.25 -4.19
C LYS A 180 -14.76 8.61 -3.93
N THR A 181 -14.41 8.89 -2.68
CA THR A 181 -13.07 9.38 -2.33
C THR A 181 -12.02 8.27 -2.36
N VAL A 182 -12.25 7.13 -1.70
CA VAL A 182 -11.23 6.08 -1.57
C VAL A 182 -10.91 5.42 -2.90
N GLY A 183 -11.94 5.11 -3.72
CA GLY A 183 -11.72 4.54 -5.04
C GLY A 183 -10.93 5.47 -5.97
N GLN A 184 -11.25 6.77 -5.95
CA GLN A 184 -10.56 7.78 -6.76
C GLN A 184 -9.14 8.04 -6.27
N THR A 185 -8.92 8.17 -4.96
CA THR A 185 -7.59 8.33 -4.37
C THR A 185 -6.71 7.12 -4.64
N GLY A 186 -7.24 5.90 -4.51
CA GLY A 186 -6.51 4.68 -4.87
C GLY A 186 -6.08 4.66 -6.33
N LEU A 187 -6.97 5.03 -7.27
CA LEU A 187 -6.61 5.15 -8.68
C LEU A 187 -5.54 6.22 -8.93
N MET A 188 -5.64 7.38 -8.28
CA MET A 188 -4.64 8.45 -8.39
C MET A 188 -3.27 8.00 -7.86
N ALA A 189 -3.24 7.27 -6.74
CA ALA A 189 -2.03 6.72 -6.16
C ALA A 189 -1.28 5.82 -7.16
N PHE A 190 -1.97 4.83 -7.75
CA PHE A 190 -1.33 3.92 -8.71
C PHE A 190 -0.93 4.59 -10.02
N LYS A 191 -1.68 5.61 -10.48
CA LYS A 191 -1.26 6.45 -11.61
C LYS A 191 0.02 7.24 -11.28
N ALA A 192 0.13 7.78 -10.07
CA ALA A 192 1.30 8.52 -9.63
C ALA A 192 2.53 7.61 -9.52
N ILE A 193 2.37 6.41 -8.95
CA ILE A 193 3.41 5.37 -8.90
C ILE A 193 3.88 5.03 -10.31
N SER A 194 2.94 4.67 -11.21
CA SER A 194 3.26 4.32 -12.59
C SER A 194 4.05 5.44 -13.29
N LYS A 195 3.57 6.68 -13.20
CA LYS A 195 4.25 7.84 -13.78
C LYS A 195 5.67 8.00 -13.24
N LYS A 196 5.85 7.89 -11.93
CA LYS A 196 7.14 8.13 -11.28
C LYS A 196 8.15 7.01 -11.50
N ALA A 197 7.71 5.75 -11.47
CA ALA A 197 8.55 4.61 -11.83
C ALA A 197 9.07 4.73 -13.27
N VAL A 198 8.21 5.11 -14.22
CA VAL A 198 8.60 5.31 -15.62
C VAL A 198 9.54 6.51 -15.78
N GLU A 199 9.30 7.62 -15.08
CA GLU A 199 10.21 8.78 -15.06
C GLU A 199 11.60 8.40 -14.51
N SER A 200 11.65 7.63 -13.42
CA SER A 200 12.91 7.15 -12.83
C SER A 200 13.67 6.22 -13.77
N PHE A 201 12.97 5.26 -14.38
CA PHE A 201 13.55 4.33 -15.34
C PHE A 201 14.15 5.06 -16.55
N LYS A 202 13.41 5.98 -17.16
CA LYS A 202 13.89 6.78 -18.30
C LYS A 202 15.11 7.64 -17.98
N ARG A 203 15.27 8.04 -16.72
CA ARG A 203 16.41 8.85 -16.25
C ARG A 203 17.59 8.00 -15.75
N GLY A 204 17.41 6.68 -15.60
CA GLY A 204 18.39 5.78 -14.99
C GLY A 204 18.67 6.08 -13.51
N ARG A 205 17.75 6.75 -12.81
CA ARG A 205 17.90 7.09 -11.37
C ARG A 205 16.55 7.24 -10.68
N MET A 206 16.49 6.87 -9.39
CA MET A 206 15.30 7.08 -8.57
C MET A 206 14.99 8.57 -8.43
N VAL A 207 13.70 8.92 -8.41
CA VAL A 207 13.26 10.31 -8.22
C VAL A 207 12.83 10.47 -6.78
N THR A 208 13.74 11.02 -5.97
CA THR A 208 13.59 11.19 -4.52
C THR A 208 13.43 12.68 -4.19
N LYS A 209 12.21 13.21 -4.35
CA LYS A 209 11.82 14.63 -4.21
C LYS A 209 12.48 15.61 -5.19
#